data_AF-A0A914YAI0-F1
#
_entry.id   AF-A0A914YAI0-F1
#
_cell.length_a   1.000
_cell.length_b   1.000
_cell.length_c   1.000
_cell.angle_alpha   90.00
_cell.angle_beta   90.00
_cell.angle_gamma   90.00
#
_symmetry.space_group_name_H-M   'P 1'
#
loop_
_entity.id
_entity.type
_entity.pdbx_description
1 polymer ?
#
loop_
_entity_poly.entity_id
_entity_poly.type
_entity_poly.pdbx_seq_one_letter_code
_entity_poly.pdbx_strand_id
1 'polypeptide(L)'
;MSRATKKRLVMKELDTVLFLPESNQMIAKTIASRGNNLHEVLDQKGNQYLASMPMKFRNTVWLKRGQYVLVESIEEGDKVKAEIVNILDSDSVLYIDENGQWPEIFVDEVEKLKRSTNKNGDIGGRIDADMLPPSESESDEDEFEDGDEEEGNDMNEDEDEEENVLPAMKTFNPNRRQDPE
;
A
#
# COMPACT_ATOMS: atom_id res chain seq x y z
N MET A 1 -3.28 15.87 -10.78
CA MET A 1 -2.64 14.52 -10.86
C MET A 1 -3.74 13.47 -10.84
N SER A 2 -3.65 12.43 -11.67
CA SER A 2 -4.62 11.34 -11.69
C SER A 2 -4.59 10.54 -10.37
N ARG A 3 -5.73 9.94 -9.97
CA ARG A 3 -5.85 9.05 -8.81
C ARG A 3 -4.83 7.90 -8.89
N ALA A 4 -4.56 7.39 -10.09
CA ALA A 4 -3.56 6.36 -10.34
C ALA A 4 -2.13 6.81 -10.02
N THR A 5 -1.77 8.04 -10.41
CA THR A 5 -0.45 8.63 -10.11
C THR A 5 -0.25 8.82 -8.61
N LYS A 6 -1.30 9.25 -7.89
CA LYS A 6 -1.27 9.43 -6.43
C LYS A 6 -1.09 8.09 -5.71
N LYS A 7 -1.83 7.05 -6.12
CA LYS A 7 -1.71 5.69 -5.55
C LYS A 7 -0.28 5.14 -5.70
N ARG A 8 0.29 5.26 -6.91
CA ARG A 8 1.67 4.83 -7.19
C ARG A 8 2.70 5.55 -6.33
N LEU A 9 2.53 6.85 -6.11
CA LEU A 9 3.46 7.63 -5.29
C LEU A 9 3.42 7.17 -3.82
N VAL A 10 2.23 6.98 -3.26
CA VAL A 10 2.07 6.53 -1.87
C VAL A 10 2.66 5.13 -1.65
N MET A 11 2.45 4.20 -2.60
CA MET A 11 3.07 2.87 -2.53
C MET A 11 4.59 2.95 -2.59
N LYS A 12 5.14 3.78 -3.50
CA LYS A 12 6.58 3.98 -3.58
C LYS A 12 7.16 4.54 -2.29
N GLU A 13 6.49 5.50 -1.65
CA GLU A 13 6.95 6.09 -0.38
C GLU A 13 6.96 5.07 0.77
N LEU A 14 5.96 4.18 0.83
CA LEU A 14 5.93 3.09 1.81
C LEU A 14 7.11 2.13 1.63
N ASP A 15 7.36 1.71 0.39
CA ASP A 15 8.41 0.72 0.09
C ASP A 15 9.82 1.30 0.25
N THR A 16 10.00 2.62 0.12
CA THR A 16 11.33 3.25 0.07
C THR A 16 11.79 3.90 1.36
N VAL A 17 10.89 4.23 2.29
CA VAL A 17 11.24 4.96 3.50
C VAL A 17 11.14 4.04 4.71
N LEU A 18 12.30 3.69 5.28
CA LEU A 18 12.40 3.01 6.56
C LEU A 18 12.25 4.05 7.68
N PHE A 19 11.23 3.89 8.52
CA PHE A 19 10.93 4.84 9.60
C PHE A 19 11.39 4.31 10.94
N LEU A 20 11.96 5.20 11.75
CA LEU A 20 12.19 4.98 13.17
C LEU A 20 11.05 5.62 13.96
N PRO A 21 10.57 4.99 15.03
CA PRO A 21 9.56 5.59 15.89
C PRO A 21 10.14 6.85 16.56
N GLU A 22 9.50 8.00 16.31
CA GLU A 22 9.74 9.24 17.06
C GLU A 22 9.09 9.18 18.45
N SER A 23 9.38 10.16 19.32
CA SER A 23 8.98 10.15 20.73
C SER A 23 7.47 10.02 20.99
N ASN A 24 6.64 10.46 20.04
CA ASN A 24 5.17 10.42 20.16
C ASN A 24 4.54 9.23 19.44
N GLN A 25 5.37 8.41 18.80
CA GLN A 25 4.95 7.28 17.99
C GLN A 25 5.22 5.98 18.73
N MET A 26 4.33 5.03 18.54
CA MET A 26 4.36 3.73 19.18
C MET A 26 4.13 2.64 18.14
N ILE A 27 4.68 1.46 18.39
CA ILE A 27 4.49 0.31 17.51
C ILE A 27 3.29 -0.49 18.02
N ALA A 28 2.34 -0.71 17.14
CA ALA A 28 1.14 -1.47 17.44
C ALA A 28 0.91 -2.56 16.39
N LYS A 29 0.23 -3.64 16.81
CA LYS A 29 -0.13 -4.76 15.95
C LYS A 29 -1.61 -4.69 15.59
N THR A 30 -1.94 -4.82 14.32
CA THR A 30 -3.33 -4.82 13.86
C THR A 30 -4.01 -6.15 14.21
N ILE A 31 -5.12 -6.10 14.94
CA ILE A 31 -5.94 -7.27 15.26
C ILE A 31 -7.00 -7.47 14.18
N ALA A 32 -7.78 -6.43 13.91
CA ALA A 32 -8.91 -6.49 12.99
C ALA A 32 -9.23 -5.11 12.42
N SER A 33 -9.85 -5.08 11.25
CA SER A 33 -10.39 -3.85 10.66
C SER A 33 -11.86 -3.71 11.05
N ARG A 34 -12.26 -2.55 11.59
CA ARG A 34 -13.61 -2.29 12.11
C ARG A 34 -14.52 -1.55 11.12
N GLY A 35 -14.02 -1.32 9.90
CA GLY A 35 -14.72 -0.57 8.84
C GLY A 35 -14.49 0.94 8.96
N ASN A 36 -14.91 1.69 7.93
CA ASN A 36 -14.78 3.16 7.87
C ASN A 36 -13.36 3.69 8.18
N ASN A 37 -12.33 3.05 7.62
CA ASN A 37 -10.91 3.39 7.85
C ASN A 37 -10.47 3.32 9.33
N LEU A 38 -11.20 2.59 10.17
CA LEU A 38 -10.83 2.30 11.56
C LEU A 38 -10.24 0.90 11.67
N HIS A 39 -9.16 0.80 12.42
CA HIS A 39 -8.45 -0.45 12.67
C HIS A 39 -8.30 -0.65 14.18
N GLU A 40 -8.62 -1.84 14.65
CA GLU A 40 -8.33 -2.26 16.01
C GLU A 40 -6.87 -2.69 16.09
N VAL A 41 -6.13 -2.02 16.96
CA VAL A 41 -4.70 -2.23 17.15
C VAL A 41 -4.41 -2.60 18.61
N LEU A 42 -3.36 -3.38 18.79
CA LEU A 42 -2.82 -3.78 20.08
C LEU A 42 -1.48 -3.07 20.30
N ASP A 43 -1.43 -2.29 21.36
CA ASP A 43 -0.25 -1.53 21.76
C ASP A 43 0.83 -2.42 22.41
N GLN A 44 2.03 -1.90 22.55
CA GLN A 44 3.14 -2.49 23.31
C GLN A 44 2.84 -2.70 24.80
N LYS A 45 1.73 -2.17 25.31
CA LYS A 45 1.23 -2.40 26.68
C LYS A 45 0.16 -3.50 26.75
N GLY A 46 -0.20 -4.11 25.62
CA GLY A 46 -1.29 -5.08 25.51
C GLY A 46 -2.69 -4.47 25.49
N ASN A 47 -2.80 -3.13 25.40
CA ASN A 47 -4.08 -2.44 25.33
C ASN A 47 -4.62 -2.46 23.90
N GLN A 48 -5.93 -2.70 23.76
CA GLN A 48 -6.62 -2.68 22.47
C GLN A 48 -7.41 -1.40 22.31
N TYR A 49 -7.27 -0.71 21.18
CA TYR A 49 -8.02 0.49 20.86
C TYR A 49 -8.22 0.65 19.35
N LEU A 50 -9.08 1.61 18.98
CA LEU A 50 -9.29 1.99 17.59
C LEU A 50 -8.29 3.06 17.18
N ALA A 51 -7.62 2.80 16.06
CA ALA A 51 -6.78 3.75 15.37
C ALA A 51 -7.42 4.14 14.02
N SER A 52 -7.36 5.43 13.69
CA SER A 52 -7.80 5.95 12.39
C SER A 52 -6.67 5.86 11.36
N MET A 53 -7.02 5.54 10.12
CA MET A 53 -6.09 5.59 9.00
C MET A 53 -6.03 6.99 8.36
N PRO A 54 -4.82 7.56 8.15
CA PRO A 54 -4.65 8.83 7.48
C PRO A 54 -5.21 8.82 6.06
N MET A 55 -5.62 10.00 5.60
CA MET A 55 -6.20 10.17 4.27
C MET A 55 -5.28 9.71 3.12
N LYS A 56 -3.95 9.75 3.31
CA LYS A 56 -2.96 9.28 2.32
C LYS A 56 -3.11 7.78 1.99
N PHE A 57 -3.48 6.96 2.97
CA PHE A 57 -3.56 5.51 2.80
C PHE A 57 -4.97 5.01 2.46
N ARG A 58 -5.99 5.85 2.66
CA ARG A 58 -7.38 5.51 2.31
C ARG A 58 -7.46 5.16 0.83
N ASN A 59 -8.04 3.99 0.51
CA ASN A 59 -8.19 3.43 -0.85
C ASN A 59 -6.89 2.99 -1.55
N THR A 60 -5.73 3.18 -0.90
CA THR A 60 -4.43 2.78 -1.46
C THR A 60 -3.92 1.50 -0.81
N VAL A 61 -4.01 1.41 0.52
CA VAL A 61 -3.41 0.31 1.29
C VAL A 61 -4.47 -0.43 2.10
N TRP A 62 -4.30 -1.75 2.19
CA TRP A 62 -5.16 -2.64 2.96
C TRP A 62 -4.36 -3.31 4.05
N LEU A 63 -4.72 -3.05 5.32
CA LEU A 63 -4.11 -3.74 6.45
C LEU A 63 -4.72 -5.13 6.61
N LYS A 64 -3.84 -6.12 6.75
CA LYS A 64 -4.19 -7.49 7.12
C LYS A 64 -4.06 -7.66 8.63
N ARG A 65 -4.75 -8.67 9.17
CA ARG A 65 -4.58 -9.08 10.56
C ARG A 65 -3.14 -9.53 10.81
N GLY A 66 -2.58 -9.08 11.92
CA GLY A 66 -1.22 -9.40 12.34
C GLY A 66 -0.14 -8.49 11.75
N GLN A 67 -0.50 -7.49 10.94
CA GLN A 67 0.45 -6.51 10.44
C GLN A 67 0.85 -5.49 11.51
N TYR A 68 2.09 -5.01 11.41
CA TYR A 68 2.63 -4.00 12.30
C TYR A 68 2.43 -2.62 11.71
N VAL A 69 2.12 -1.66 12.58
CA VAL A 69 1.88 -0.28 12.21
C VAL A 69 2.51 0.65 13.22
N LEU A 70 2.94 1.80 12.71
CA LEU A 70 3.36 2.92 13.51
C LEU A 70 2.16 3.80 13.78
N VAL A 71 1.85 4.02 15.06
CA VAL A 71 0.71 4.81 15.51
C VAL A 71 1.15 5.99 16.34
N GLU A 72 0.48 7.11 16.18
CA GLU A 72 0.64 8.31 16.99
C GLU A 72 -0.60 8.48 17.86
N SER A 73 -0.41 8.70 19.16
CA SER A 73 -1.52 8.84 20.10
C SER A 73 -2.20 10.19 19.94
N ILE A 74 -3.53 10.21 19.90
CA ILE A 74 -4.34 11.43 19.82
C ILE A 74 -5.08 11.60 21.14
N GLU A 75 -4.79 12.68 21.88
CA GLU A 75 -5.43 12.97 23.17
C GLU A 75 -6.91 13.41 23.02
N GLU A 76 -7.29 13.87 21.83
CA GLU A 76 -8.57 14.53 21.56
C GLU A 76 -9.71 13.57 21.16
N GLY A 77 -9.43 12.27 20.98
CA GLY A 77 -10.38 11.30 20.43
C GLY A 77 -11.11 10.47 21.48
N ASP A 78 -12.45 10.56 21.48
CA ASP A 78 -13.33 9.79 22.40
C ASP A 78 -13.33 8.29 22.08
N LYS A 79 -13.62 7.93 20.81
CA LYS A 79 -13.64 6.52 20.35
C LYS A 79 -12.35 6.05 19.70
N VAL A 80 -11.60 6.97 19.10
CA VAL A 80 -10.37 6.69 18.35
C VAL A 80 -9.22 7.32 19.11
N LYS A 81 -8.30 6.51 19.62
CA LYS A 81 -7.24 6.97 20.54
C LYS A 81 -5.91 7.25 19.83
N ALA A 82 -5.80 6.88 18.57
CA ALA A 82 -4.56 7.02 17.80
C ALA A 82 -4.82 7.15 16.31
N GLU A 83 -3.81 7.63 15.58
CA GLU A 83 -3.76 7.63 14.12
C GLU A 83 -2.56 6.83 13.62
N ILE A 84 -2.76 6.08 12.52
CA ILE A 84 -1.72 5.23 11.93
C ILE A 84 -0.80 6.09 11.06
N VAL A 85 0.39 6.46 11.53
CA VAL A 85 1.33 7.26 10.74
C VAL A 85 1.85 6.48 9.53
N ASN A 86 2.18 5.20 9.74
CA ASN A 86 2.73 4.35 8.69
C ASN A 86 2.51 2.85 8.92
N ILE A 87 2.67 2.06 7.86
CA ILE A 87 2.58 0.60 7.92
C ILE A 87 4.00 0.05 7.85
N LEU A 88 4.30 -0.95 8.68
CA LEU A 88 5.64 -1.52 8.78
C LEU A 88 5.69 -2.84 8.01
N ASP A 89 6.51 -2.86 6.97
CA ASP A 89 6.85 -4.09 6.26
C ASP A 89 7.93 -4.89 6.99
N SER A 90 8.15 -6.12 6.54
CA SER A 90 9.12 -7.02 7.15
C SER A 90 10.50 -6.38 7.30
N ASP A 91 10.99 -5.71 6.26
CA ASP A 91 12.30 -5.06 6.28
C ASP A 91 12.33 -3.88 7.27
N SER A 92 11.23 -3.14 7.39
CA SER A 92 11.09 -2.07 8.38
C SER A 92 11.11 -2.62 9.81
N VAL A 93 10.46 -3.76 10.04
CA VAL A 93 10.48 -4.44 11.34
C VAL A 93 11.90 -4.86 11.71
N LEU A 94 12.66 -5.45 10.78
CA LEU A 94 14.06 -5.81 11.01
C LEU A 94 14.92 -4.58 11.31
N TYR A 95 14.73 -3.49 10.56
CA TYR A 95 15.47 -2.25 10.76
C TYR A 95 15.24 -1.62 12.14
N ILE A 96 14.00 -1.62 12.63
CA ILE A 96 13.66 -1.10 13.96
C ILE A 96 14.23 -2.00 15.08
N ASP A 97 14.24 -3.32 14.86
CA ASP A 97 14.83 -4.30 15.77
C ASP A 97 16.35 -4.14 15.88
N GLU A 98 17.05 -3.92 14.76
CA GLU A 98 18.49 -3.61 14.75
C GLU A 98 18.83 -2.33 15.53
N ASN A 99 17.92 -1.36 15.52
CA ASN A 99 18.07 -0.12 16.27
C ASN A 99 17.61 -0.22 17.74
N GLY A 100 17.13 -1.39 18.18
CA GLY A 100 16.76 -1.66 19.58
C GLY A 100 15.50 -0.93 20.07
N GLN A 101 14.67 -0.42 19.15
CA GLN A 101 13.40 0.26 19.49
C GLN A 101 12.18 -0.66 19.34
N TRP A 102 12.39 -1.96 19.13
CA TRP A 102 11.32 -2.93 18.96
C TRP A 102 10.73 -3.36 20.32
N PRO A 103 9.39 -3.45 20.47
CA PRO A 103 8.80 -3.82 21.75
C PRO A 103 9.01 -5.29 22.10
N GLU A 104 9.34 -5.59 23.36
CA GLU A 104 9.57 -6.95 23.85
C GLU A 104 8.38 -7.91 23.60
N ILE A 105 7.15 -7.39 23.65
CA ILE A 105 5.92 -8.18 23.41
C ILE A 105 5.89 -8.79 22.00
N PHE A 106 6.62 -8.19 21.05
CA PHE A 106 6.62 -8.61 19.65
C PHE A 106 7.94 -9.26 19.21
N VAL A 107 8.90 -9.50 20.12
CA VAL A 107 10.22 -10.08 19.77
C VAL A 107 10.10 -11.49 19.19
N ASP A 108 9.24 -12.34 19.78
CA ASP A 108 9.00 -13.70 19.30
C ASP A 108 8.50 -13.73 17.84
N GLU A 109 7.74 -12.71 17.43
CA GLU A 109 7.21 -12.59 16.08
C GLU A 109 8.28 -12.11 15.08
N VAL A 110 9.24 -11.28 15.52
CA VAL A 110 10.40 -10.89 14.71
C VAL A 110 11.31 -12.07 14.45
N GLU A 111 11.54 -12.93 15.44
CA GLU A 111 12.32 -14.15 15.25
C GLU A 111 11.67 -15.10 14.24
N LYS A 112 10.34 -15.25 14.29
CA LYS A 112 9.60 -16.00 13.26
C LYS A 112 9.76 -15.37 11.89
N LEU A 113 9.71 -14.05 11.79
CA LEU A 113 9.88 -13.32 10.54
C LEU A 113 11.28 -13.52 9.95
N LYS A 114 12.34 -13.38 10.76
CA LYS A 114 13.73 -13.67 10.38
C LYS A 114 13.91 -15.11 9.89
N ARG A 115 13.26 -16.08 10.54
CA ARG A 115 13.28 -17.48 10.10
C ARG A 115 12.57 -17.68 8.76
N SER A 116 11.49 -16.95 8.51
CA SER A 116 10.69 -17.06 7.28
C SER A 116 11.34 -16.37 6.07
N THR A 117 11.97 -15.21 6.25
CA THR A 117 12.68 -14.53 5.14
C THR A 117 13.86 -15.37 4.65
N ASN A 118 14.56 -16.05 5.56
CA ASN A 118 15.63 -16.99 5.19
C ASN A 118 15.13 -18.23 4.41
N LYS A 119 13.82 -18.52 4.44
CA LYS A 119 13.20 -19.58 3.62
C LYS A 119 12.63 -19.05 2.30
N ASN A 120 12.17 -17.80 2.26
CA ASN A 120 11.60 -17.20 1.05
C ASN A 120 12.65 -16.72 0.03
N GLY A 121 13.93 -16.72 0.38
CA GLY A 121 15.04 -16.63 -0.58
C GLY A 121 15.22 -17.90 -1.44
N ASP A 122 14.45 -18.96 -1.20
CA ASP A 122 14.51 -20.25 -1.89
C ASP A 122 13.16 -20.59 -2.58
N ILE A 123 12.51 -19.58 -3.17
CA ILE A 123 11.45 -19.79 -4.18
C ILE A 123 12.03 -19.57 -5.60
N GLY A 124 13.31 -19.88 -5.76
CA GLY A 124 13.88 -20.26 -7.04
C GLY A 124 14.06 -21.76 -6.99
N GLY A 125 13.03 -22.51 -7.42
CA GLY A 125 13.06 -23.96 -7.47
C GLY A 125 14.33 -24.46 -8.14
N ARG A 126 15.33 -24.82 -7.33
CA ARG A 126 16.41 -25.71 -7.76
C ARG A 126 15.79 -27.10 -7.77
N ILE A 127 15.01 -27.35 -8.82
CA ILE A 127 14.75 -28.72 -9.27
C ILE A 127 16.13 -29.37 -9.37
N ASP A 128 16.36 -30.42 -8.58
CA ASP A 128 17.56 -31.25 -8.75
C ASP A 128 17.62 -31.66 -10.22
N ALA A 129 18.79 -31.53 -10.86
CA ALA A 129 18.96 -31.82 -12.28
C ALA A 129 18.56 -33.26 -12.67
N ASP A 130 18.36 -34.12 -11.67
CA ASP A 130 17.93 -35.51 -11.75
C ASP A 130 16.40 -35.69 -11.89
N MET A 131 15.60 -34.62 -11.71
CA MET A 131 14.14 -34.62 -11.92
C MET A 131 13.72 -33.91 -13.21
N LEU A 132 14.68 -33.46 -14.02
CA LEU A 132 14.40 -32.97 -15.37
C LEU A 132 14.15 -34.18 -16.29
N PRO A 133 13.06 -34.20 -17.07
CA PRO A 133 12.95 -35.20 -18.13
C PRO A 133 14.15 -35.04 -19.08
N PRO A 134 14.75 -36.14 -19.57
CA PRO A 134 15.77 -36.04 -20.60
C PRO A 134 15.18 -35.26 -21.78
N SER A 135 15.86 -34.19 -22.17
CA SER A 135 15.46 -33.37 -23.30
C SER A 135 15.72 -34.18 -24.58
N GLU A 136 14.77 -35.01 -24.97
CA GLU A 136 14.74 -35.61 -26.30
C GLU A 136 14.17 -34.58 -27.28
N SER A 137 15.05 -34.17 -28.18
CA SER A 137 14.78 -33.27 -29.29
C SER A 137 14.30 -34.14 -30.44
N GLU A 138 12.99 -34.25 -30.66
CA GLU A 138 12.44 -34.81 -31.89
C GLU A 138 11.27 -33.93 -32.37
N SER A 139 11.40 -33.51 -33.61
CA SER A 139 10.51 -32.65 -34.39
C SER A 139 9.09 -33.22 -34.51
N ASP A 140 8.08 -32.35 -34.50
CA ASP A 140 6.95 -32.52 -35.43
C ASP A 140 6.37 -31.15 -35.78
N GLU A 141 6.16 -31.00 -37.07
CA GLU A 141 5.87 -29.80 -37.83
C GLU A 141 4.37 -29.82 -38.10
N ASP A 142 3.57 -29.13 -37.29
CA ASP A 142 2.13 -29.03 -37.51
C ASP A 142 1.75 -27.60 -37.90
N GLU A 143 1.56 -27.46 -39.21
CA GLU A 143 0.96 -26.36 -39.95
C GLU A 143 -0.52 -26.25 -39.58
N PHE A 144 -0.93 -25.13 -38.96
CA PHE A 144 -2.35 -24.80 -38.80
C PHE A 144 -2.68 -23.43 -39.38
N GLU A 145 -3.76 -23.51 -40.15
CA GLU A 145 -4.28 -22.62 -41.17
C GLU A 145 -5.02 -21.41 -40.59
N ASP A 146 -5.07 -20.39 -41.44
CA ASP A 146 -5.66 -19.06 -41.31
C ASP A 146 -7.09 -19.02 -40.73
N GLY A 147 -7.39 -17.96 -39.97
CA GLY A 147 -8.69 -17.73 -39.34
C GLY A 147 -8.85 -16.27 -38.91
N ASP A 148 -8.90 -15.39 -39.90
CA ASP A 148 -9.31 -13.99 -39.83
C ASP A 148 -10.79 -13.89 -39.41
N GLU A 149 -11.10 -13.31 -38.24
CA GLU A 149 -12.39 -12.67 -37.95
C GLU A 149 -12.19 -11.45 -37.02
N GLU A 150 -12.19 -10.27 -37.65
CA GLU A 150 -12.59 -8.99 -37.07
C GLU A 150 -14.01 -9.08 -36.46
N GLU A 151 -14.20 -8.51 -35.27
CA GLU A 151 -15.18 -7.44 -34.98
C GLU A 151 -15.44 -7.30 -33.47
N GLY A 152 -15.58 -6.04 -33.03
CA GLY A 152 -16.62 -5.70 -32.04
C GLY A 152 -16.19 -5.15 -30.68
N ASN A 153 -16.01 -3.82 -30.65
CA ASN A 153 -16.72 -2.89 -29.75
C ASN A 153 -16.55 -2.98 -28.22
N ASP A 154 -16.05 -1.91 -27.59
CA ASP A 154 -16.84 -1.21 -26.55
C ASP A 154 -16.32 0.22 -26.32
N MET A 155 -17.17 1.18 -26.64
CA MET A 155 -16.98 2.61 -26.41
C MET A 155 -17.13 2.90 -24.92
N ASN A 156 -16.12 3.50 -24.28
CA ASN A 156 -16.32 4.14 -22.99
C ASN A 156 -16.53 5.64 -23.23
N GLU A 157 -17.79 5.99 -23.34
CA GLU A 157 -18.33 7.34 -23.26
C GLU A 157 -19.00 7.44 -21.89
N ASP A 158 -18.36 8.12 -20.94
CA ASP A 158 -19.02 8.57 -19.72
C ASP A 158 -18.65 10.04 -19.50
N GLU A 159 -19.60 10.87 -19.93
CA GLU A 159 -19.79 12.25 -19.50
C GLU A 159 -20.20 12.24 -18.02
N ASP A 160 -19.40 12.87 -17.16
CA ASP A 160 -19.90 13.34 -15.87
C ASP A 160 -19.60 14.83 -15.73
N GLU A 161 -20.65 15.62 -15.97
CA GLU A 161 -20.77 17.01 -15.56
C GLU A 161 -20.82 17.08 -14.03
N GLU A 162 -19.75 17.58 -13.39
CA GLU A 162 -19.90 18.24 -12.08
C GLU A 162 -19.32 19.65 -12.11
N GLU A 163 -20.26 20.58 -12.08
CA GLU A 163 -20.13 22.03 -12.03
C GLU A 163 -19.44 22.48 -10.72
N ASN A 164 -18.11 22.56 -10.73
CA ASN A 164 -17.38 23.29 -9.69
C ASN A 164 -17.34 24.78 -10.05
N VAL A 165 -18.29 25.53 -9.48
CA VAL A 165 -18.33 27.00 -9.55
C VAL A 165 -17.12 27.57 -8.77
N LEU A 166 -16.00 27.76 -9.46
CA LEU A 166 -14.84 28.46 -8.92
C LEU A 166 -15.09 29.98 -8.94
N PRO A 167 -14.74 30.73 -7.88
CA PRO A 167 -14.87 32.18 -7.88
C PRO A 167 -13.97 32.79 -8.97
N ALA A 168 -14.55 33.68 -9.77
CA ALA A 168 -13.92 34.29 -10.94
C ALA A 168 -12.56 34.93 -10.63
N MET A 169 -11.48 34.22 -10.95
CA MET A 169 -10.16 34.84 -11.10
C MET A 169 -10.19 35.63 -12.42
N LYS A 170 -10.05 36.95 -12.31
CA LYS A 170 -9.99 37.86 -13.46
C LYS A 170 -8.79 37.49 -14.34
N THR A 171 -9.05 36.73 -15.41
CA THR A 171 -8.08 36.52 -16.48
C THR A 171 -7.97 37.83 -17.27
N PHE A 172 -6.84 38.49 -17.13
CA PHE A 172 -6.50 39.69 -17.90
C PHE A 172 -6.25 39.27 -19.36
N ASN A 173 -7.20 39.57 -20.25
CA ASN A 173 -7.04 39.32 -21.68
C ASN A 173 -6.56 40.60 -22.39
N PRO A 174 -5.29 40.66 -22.84
CA PRO A 174 -4.67 41.89 -23.36
C PRO A 174 -5.23 42.36 -24.72
N ASN A 175 -6.16 41.63 -25.34
CA ASN A 175 -6.80 42.01 -26.61
C ASN A 175 -8.23 42.55 -26.46
N ARG A 176 -8.74 42.76 -25.24
CA ARG A 176 -10.06 43.37 -25.03
C ARG A 176 -9.96 44.88 -25.29
N ARG A 177 -10.17 45.28 -26.54
CA ARG A 177 -10.39 46.68 -26.94
C ARG A 177 -11.55 47.23 -26.08
N GLN A 178 -11.29 48.35 -25.40
CA GLN A 178 -12.27 49.08 -24.61
C GLN A 178 -13.27 49.74 -25.57
N ASP A 179 -14.55 49.42 -25.45
CA ASP A 179 -15.60 50.31 -25.94
C ASP A 179 -16.02 51.23 -24.77
N PRO A 180 -16.15 52.55 -24.99
CA PRO A 180 -16.53 53.50 -23.95
C PRO A 180 -18.03 53.43 -23.63
N GLU A 181 -18.30 53.89 -22.41
CA GLU A 181 -19.54 53.89 -21.62
C GLU A 181 -20.84 54.26 -22.34
#